data_AF-A0A0R3WV40-F1
#
_entry.id   AF-A0A0R3WV40-F1
#
_cell.length_a   1.000
_cell.length_b   1.000
_cell.length_c   1.000
_cell.angle_alpha   90.00
_cell.angle_beta   90.00
_cell.angle_gamma   90.00
#
_symmetry.space_group_name_H-M   'P 1'
#
loop_
_entity.id
_entity.type
_entity.pdbx_description
1 polymer ?
#
loop_
_entity_poly.entity_id
_entity_poly.type
_entity_poly.pdbx_seq_one_letter_code
_entity_poly.pdbx_strand_id
1 'polypeptide(L)'
;MFSAPLSRKFPMSDQSTVSVRGNAESIVGVCVLACLWSLLRNRVVLSGLLFGVCVHIKLYPVIYTPVIYLQLCDPSYPILHLKPTRRHWCFGLASLASLSGLTWAAYAAYGWIFLDRAYFYHFIRVDLWHNFSPHFYPIYLFEGVLALNDTLYDSSLFPYNHFPVWLLEAFFWPVTLQRLYTLFKVFIVVPSALLVTGLSFRFWRTPSFAWFATTFAFVAFNKTHLCAEIMTICLSMAHCRLHHLVKQFYMQLS
;
A
#
# COMPACT_ATOMS: atom_id res chain seq x y z
N MET A 1 -4.65 55.77 -2.60
CA MET A 1 -3.98 55.55 -3.90
C MET A 1 -2.77 54.67 -3.61
N PHE A 2 -2.93 53.34 -3.54
CA PHE A 2 -2.96 52.46 -4.69
C PHE A 2 -3.91 51.26 -4.46
N SER A 3 -4.69 50.98 -5.50
CA SER A 3 -5.58 49.83 -5.65
C SER A 3 -4.83 48.69 -6.34
N ALA A 4 -5.07 47.43 -5.93
CA ALA A 4 -5.46 46.32 -6.83
C ALA A 4 -5.50 44.96 -6.08
N PRO A 5 -6.50 44.10 -6.37
CA PRO A 5 -6.62 42.73 -5.85
C PRO A 5 -5.99 41.72 -6.82
N LEU A 6 -5.34 40.67 -6.30
CA LEU A 6 -4.90 39.53 -7.11
C LEU A 6 -5.78 38.31 -6.82
N SER A 7 -6.80 38.18 -7.65
CA SER A 7 -7.58 36.96 -7.83
C SER A 7 -6.65 35.83 -8.30
N ARG A 8 -6.41 34.84 -7.43
CA ARG A 8 -5.86 33.55 -7.88
C ARG A 8 -6.94 32.85 -8.71
N LYS A 9 -6.88 33.04 -10.03
CA LYS A 9 -7.43 32.08 -10.99
C LYS A 9 -6.70 30.76 -10.77
N PHE A 10 -7.30 29.82 -10.04
CA PHE A 10 -6.90 28.43 -10.14
C PHE A 10 -7.43 27.90 -11.47
N PRO A 11 -6.57 27.54 -12.45
CA PRO A 11 -7.05 26.92 -13.66
C PRO A 11 -7.60 25.53 -13.29
N MET A 12 -8.92 25.38 -13.39
CA MET A 12 -9.67 24.13 -13.19
C MET A 12 -9.35 23.05 -14.24
N SER A 13 -8.33 23.28 -15.09
CA SER A 13 -7.87 22.38 -16.15
C SER A 13 -6.83 21.35 -15.69
N ASP A 14 -6.21 21.51 -14.51
CA ASP A 14 -5.10 20.61 -14.13
C ASP A 14 -5.56 19.21 -13.72
N GLN A 15 -6.82 19.05 -13.29
CA GLN A 15 -7.34 17.74 -12.86
C GLN A 15 -7.59 16.77 -14.04
N SER A 16 -7.95 17.28 -15.23
CA SER A 16 -8.15 16.43 -16.41
C SER A 16 -6.83 16.00 -17.07
N THR A 17 -5.75 16.78 -16.91
CA THR A 17 -4.40 16.41 -17.37
C THR A 17 -3.74 15.30 -16.54
N VAL A 18 -4.20 15.08 -15.29
CA VAL A 18 -3.70 13.97 -14.46
C VAL A 18 -4.19 12.61 -15.00
N SER A 19 -5.40 12.54 -15.56
CA SER A 19 -5.95 11.30 -16.12
C SER A 19 -5.37 10.88 -17.47
N VAL A 20 -4.65 11.76 -18.18
CA VAL A 20 -4.00 11.46 -19.47
C VAL A 20 -2.53 11.04 -19.30
N ARG A 21 -1.94 11.20 -18.10
CA ARG A 21 -0.63 10.63 -17.80
C ARG A 21 -0.79 9.11 -17.73
N GLY A 22 -0.34 8.40 -18.77
CA GLY A 22 -0.30 6.94 -18.79
C GLY A 22 0.26 6.43 -17.46
N ASN A 23 -0.57 5.75 -16.68
CA ASN A 23 -0.19 5.47 -15.31
C ASN A 23 0.80 4.30 -15.27
N ALA A 24 1.96 4.56 -14.68
CA ALA A 24 2.97 3.55 -14.37
C ALA A 24 2.40 2.40 -13.50
N GLU A 25 1.25 2.57 -12.84
CA GLU A 25 0.55 1.49 -12.14
C GLU A 25 0.19 0.31 -13.07
N SER A 26 -0.19 0.56 -14.32
CA SER A 26 -0.51 -0.50 -15.28
C SER A 26 0.71 -1.39 -15.56
N ILE A 27 1.90 -0.80 -15.65
CA ILE A 27 3.18 -1.51 -15.84
C ILE A 27 3.47 -2.37 -14.61
N VAL A 28 3.27 -1.83 -13.40
CA VAL A 28 3.41 -2.59 -12.15
C VAL A 28 2.42 -3.74 -12.11
N GLY A 29 1.17 -3.52 -12.51
CA GLY A 29 0.14 -4.55 -12.59
C GLY A 29 0.54 -5.71 -13.51
N VAL A 30 1.00 -5.41 -14.72
CA VAL A 30 1.50 -6.44 -15.66
C VAL A 30 2.70 -7.18 -15.08
N CYS A 31 3.63 -6.48 -14.44
CA CYS A 31 4.82 -7.09 -13.83
C CYS A 31 4.44 -8.02 -12.67
N VAL A 32 3.50 -7.61 -11.81
CA VAL A 32 2.94 -8.38 -10.69
C VAL A 32 2.22 -9.64 -11.21
N LEU A 33 1.42 -9.52 -12.27
CA LEU A 33 0.76 -10.66 -12.90
C LEU A 33 1.77 -11.62 -13.55
N ALA A 34 2.82 -11.11 -14.20
CA ALA A 34 3.90 -11.93 -14.75
C ALA A 34 4.65 -12.69 -13.64
N CYS A 35 4.92 -12.03 -12.51
CA CYS A 35 5.48 -12.65 -11.32
C CYS A 35 4.58 -13.77 -10.81
N LEU A 36 3.27 -13.51 -10.61
CA LEU A 36 2.30 -14.51 -10.20
C LEU A 36 2.26 -15.70 -11.17
N TRP A 37 2.19 -15.43 -12.48
CA TRP A 37 2.16 -16.48 -13.50
C TRP A 37 3.42 -17.36 -13.48
N SER A 38 4.60 -16.75 -13.31
CA SER A 38 5.86 -17.49 -13.20
C SER A 38 5.93 -18.36 -11.94
N LEU A 39 5.36 -17.89 -10.84
CA LEU A 39 5.23 -18.63 -9.58
C LEU A 39 4.29 -19.84 -9.76
N LEU A 40 3.14 -19.66 -10.42
CA LEU A 40 2.19 -20.73 -10.75
C LEU A 40 2.81 -21.80 -11.67
N ARG A 41 3.80 -21.43 -12.49
CA ARG A 41 4.58 -22.35 -13.35
C ARG A 41 5.76 -23.00 -12.62
N ASN A 42 5.88 -22.86 -11.29
CA ASN A 42 7.00 -23.36 -10.49
C ASN A 42 8.38 -22.84 -10.92
N ARG A 43 8.46 -21.69 -11.62
CA ARG A 43 9.73 -21.08 -12.02
C ARG A 43 10.25 -20.13 -10.94
N VAL A 44 10.71 -20.70 -9.84
CA VAL A 44 11.06 -19.97 -8.59
C VAL A 44 12.11 -18.87 -8.77
N VAL A 45 13.13 -19.10 -9.60
CA VAL A 45 14.18 -18.09 -9.85
C VAL A 45 13.63 -16.93 -10.67
N LEU A 46 12.86 -17.22 -11.73
CA LEU A 46 12.24 -16.20 -12.57
C LEU A 46 11.22 -15.38 -11.77
N SER A 47 10.41 -16.03 -10.93
CA SER A 47 9.48 -15.32 -10.06
C SER A 47 10.19 -14.42 -9.07
N GLY A 48 11.32 -14.86 -8.49
CA GLY A 48 12.17 -14.02 -7.65
C GLY A 48 12.70 -12.79 -8.40
N LEU A 49 13.29 -12.97 -9.59
CA LEU A 49 13.80 -11.87 -10.39
C LEU A 49 12.70 -10.84 -10.74
N LEU A 50 11.54 -11.30 -11.21
CA LEU A 50 10.39 -10.46 -11.53
C LEU A 50 9.84 -9.75 -10.29
N PHE A 51 9.83 -10.43 -9.14
CA PHE A 51 9.42 -9.82 -7.87
C PHE A 51 10.36 -8.68 -7.47
N GLY A 52 11.68 -8.85 -7.62
CA GLY A 52 12.66 -7.78 -7.40
C GLY A 52 12.43 -6.57 -8.31
N VAL A 53 12.09 -6.80 -9.59
CA VAL A 53 11.71 -5.73 -10.53
C VAL A 53 10.44 -5.01 -10.05
N CYS A 54 9.41 -5.76 -9.63
CA CYS A 54 8.16 -5.18 -9.13
C CYS A 54 8.42 -4.23 -7.95
N VAL A 55 9.22 -4.69 -6.97
CA VAL A 55 9.58 -3.91 -5.77
C VAL A 55 10.44 -2.70 -6.10
N HIS A 56 11.30 -2.79 -7.12
CA HIS A 56 12.09 -1.64 -7.59
C HIS A 56 11.22 -0.56 -8.23
N ILE A 57 10.20 -0.94 -9.03
CA ILE A 57 9.30 0.03 -9.66
C ILE A 57 8.39 0.70 -8.63
N LYS A 58 7.82 -0.07 -7.69
CA LYS A 58 7.07 0.43 -6.54
C LYS A 58 7.29 -0.43 -5.32
N LEU A 59 7.26 0.17 -4.13
CA LEU A 59 7.49 -0.56 -2.88
C LEU A 59 6.32 -1.46 -2.44
N TYR A 60 5.08 -1.16 -2.82
CA TYR A 60 3.91 -1.88 -2.29
C TYR A 60 3.86 -3.39 -2.60
N PRO A 61 4.38 -3.95 -3.73
CA PRO A 61 4.40 -5.38 -3.99
C PRO A 61 5.12 -6.21 -2.92
N VAL A 62 5.91 -5.57 -2.04
CA VAL A 62 6.48 -6.20 -0.84
C VAL A 62 5.40 -6.89 0.02
N ILE A 63 4.15 -6.41 0.01
CA ILE A 63 3.04 -7.03 0.75
C ILE A 63 2.72 -8.48 0.32
N TYR A 64 3.16 -8.90 -0.87
CA TYR A 64 2.96 -10.27 -1.35
C TYR A 64 3.96 -11.26 -0.77
N THR A 65 5.04 -10.80 -0.14
CA THR A 65 6.05 -11.69 0.48
C THR A 65 5.47 -12.77 1.41
N PRO A 66 4.56 -12.49 2.37
CA PRO A 66 3.97 -13.55 3.20
C PRO A 66 3.17 -14.56 2.38
N VAL A 67 2.42 -14.11 1.37
CA VAL A 67 1.65 -14.99 0.49
C VAL A 67 2.56 -15.90 -0.32
N ILE A 68 3.62 -15.34 -0.91
CA ILE A 68 4.59 -16.07 -1.72
C ILE A 68 5.35 -17.08 -0.86
N TYR A 69 5.75 -16.70 0.35
CA TYR A 69 6.41 -17.60 1.30
C TYR A 69 5.53 -18.82 1.57
N LEU A 70 4.26 -18.61 1.92
CA LEU A 70 3.33 -19.70 2.18
C LEU A 70 3.03 -20.55 0.94
N GLN A 71 3.08 -19.96 -0.26
CA GLN A 71 2.91 -20.69 -1.52
C GLN A 71 4.10 -21.57 -1.88
N LEU A 72 5.30 -21.25 -1.40
CA LEU A 72 6.51 -22.05 -1.61
C LEU A 72 6.63 -23.20 -0.60
N CYS A 73 5.86 -23.18 0.48
CA CYS A 73 5.76 -24.29 1.43
C CYS A 73 5.02 -25.48 0.80
N ASP A 74 5.49 -26.69 1.13
CA ASP A 74 4.83 -27.92 0.66
C ASP A 74 3.47 -28.09 1.36
N PRO A 75 2.38 -28.31 0.60
CA PRO A 75 1.03 -28.31 1.16
C PRO A 75 0.71 -29.52 2.04
N SER A 76 1.58 -30.53 2.02
CA SER A 76 1.45 -31.76 2.79
C SER A 76 1.79 -31.58 4.27
N TYR A 77 2.46 -30.50 4.66
CA TYR A 77 2.82 -30.24 6.05
C TYR A 77 1.86 -29.24 6.70
N PRO A 78 1.54 -29.42 8.00
CA PRO A 78 0.75 -28.43 8.73
C PRO A 78 1.49 -27.08 8.77
N ILE A 79 0.72 -25.99 8.81
CA ILE A 79 1.18 -24.60 8.84
C ILE A 79 2.21 -24.35 9.97
N LEU A 80 2.24 -25.20 11.00
CA LEU A 80 3.19 -25.10 12.10
C LEU A 80 4.66 -25.38 11.69
N HIS A 81 4.90 -26.08 10.57
CA HIS A 81 6.26 -26.41 10.11
C HIS A 81 6.73 -25.48 8.98
N LEU A 82 6.76 -24.18 9.27
CA LEU A 82 7.07 -23.08 8.35
C LEU A 82 8.58 -22.92 8.05
N LYS A 83 9.32 -24.02 7.96
CA LYS A 83 10.78 -23.98 7.77
C LYS A 83 11.14 -23.57 6.34
N PRO A 84 12.10 -22.64 6.14
CA PRO A 84 12.52 -22.22 4.82
C PRO A 84 13.22 -23.38 4.09
N THR A 85 12.65 -23.79 2.96
CA THR A 85 13.26 -24.78 2.05
C THR A 85 14.20 -24.11 1.05
N ARG A 86 14.94 -24.92 0.26
CA ARG A 86 15.81 -24.41 -0.82
C ARG A 86 15.06 -23.49 -1.79
N ARG A 87 13.78 -23.74 -2.05
CA ARG A 87 12.94 -22.88 -2.91
C ARG A 87 12.82 -21.46 -2.37
N HIS A 88 12.65 -21.31 -1.05
CA HIS A 88 12.58 -20.00 -0.40
C HIS A 88 13.88 -19.22 -0.56
N TRP A 89 15.02 -19.89 -0.35
CA TRP A 89 16.33 -19.29 -0.55
C TRP A 89 16.58 -18.90 -2.00
N CYS A 90 16.27 -19.77 -2.97
CA CYS A 90 16.40 -19.44 -4.39
C CYS A 90 15.54 -18.23 -4.78
N PHE A 91 14.30 -18.17 -4.30
CA PHE A 91 13.40 -17.03 -4.54
C PHE A 91 13.97 -15.74 -3.92
N GLY A 92 14.35 -15.80 -2.65
CA GLY A 92 14.86 -14.65 -1.90
C GLY A 92 16.17 -14.11 -2.44
N LEU A 93 17.10 -14.98 -2.85
CA LEU A 93 18.36 -14.57 -3.46
C LEU A 93 18.15 -13.97 -4.85
N ALA A 94 17.26 -14.55 -5.66
CA ALA A 94 16.93 -14.01 -6.97
C ALA A 94 16.25 -12.63 -6.88
N SER A 95 15.30 -12.46 -5.95
CA SER A 95 14.64 -11.17 -5.75
C SER A 95 15.60 -10.12 -5.20
N LEU A 96 16.46 -10.49 -4.26
CA LEU A 96 17.49 -9.61 -3.73
C LEU A 96 18.48 -9.19 -4.81
N ALA A 97 18.95 -10.12 -5.65
CA ALA A 97 19.89 -9.83 -6.74
C ALA A 97 19.29 -8.89 -7.79
N SER A 98 18.04 -9.10 -8.16
CA SER A 98 17.32 -8.22 -9.10
C SER A 98 17.11 -6.82 -8.51
N LEU A 99 16.60 -6.75 -7.28
CA LEU A 99 16.36 -5.48 -6.59
C LEU A 99 17.66 -4.70 -6.36
N SER A 100 18.70 -5.35 -5.84
CA SER A 100 19.98 -4.71 -5.56
C SER A 100 20.68 -4.29 -6.85
N GLY A 101 20.65 -5.11 -7.89
CA GLY A 101 21.23 -4.80 -9.20
C GLY A 101 20.59 -3.57 -9.84
N LEU A 102 19.25 -3.51 -9.87
CA LEU A 102 18.53 -2.35 -10.41
C LEU A 102 18.72 -1.09 -9.55
N THR A 103 18.67 -1.23 -8.23
CA THR A 103 18.90 -0.12 -7.29
C THR A 103 20.31 0.42 -7.40
N TRP A 104 21.31 -0.46 -7.54
CA TRP A 104 22.70 -0.08 -7.75
C TRP A 104 22.89 0.63 -9.09
N ALA A 105 22.31 0.11 -10.17
CA ALA A 105 22.38 0.75 -11.48
C ALA A 105 21.76 2.16 -11.47
N ALA A 106 20.60 2.32 -10.84
CA ALA A 106 19.95 3.63 -10.68
C ALA A 106 20.76 4.58 -9.79
N TYR A 107 21.33 4.07 -8.69
CA TYR A 107 22.21 4.86 -7.82
C TYR A 107 23.49 5.29 -8.54
N ALA A 108 24.09 4.43 -9.36
CA ALA A 108 25.27 4.77 -10.15
C ALA A 108 24.99 5.89 -11.17
N ALA A 109 23.77 5.94 -11.72
CA ALA A 109 23.36 6.97 -12.69
C ALA A 109 22.97 8.31 -12.04
N TYR A 110 22.27 8.29 -10.89
CA TYR A 110 21.61 9.47 -10.31
C TYR A 110 22.09 9.85 -8.90
N GLY A 111 22.92 9.01 -8.28
CA GLY A 111 23.47 9.23 -6.94
C GLY A 111 22.40 9.26 -5.83
N TRP A 112 22.68 10.04 -4.78
CA TRP A 112 21.82 10.14 -3.58
C TRP A 112 20.41 10.66 -3.88
N ILE A 113 20.27 11.51 -4.90
CA ILE A 113 18.98 12.12 -5.28
C ILE A 113 17.96 11.04 -5.65
N PHE A 114 18.41 9.94 -6.25
CA PHE A 114 17.53 8.82 -6.57
C PHE A 114 16.96 8.16 -5.32
N LEU A 115 17.80 7.78 -4.36
CA LEU A 115 17.33 7.05 -3.18
C LEU A 115 16.42 7.92 -2.31
N ASP A 116 16.72 9.22 -2.18
CA ASP A 116 15.85 10.16 -1.48
C ASP A 116 14.46 10.22 -2.13
N ARG A 117 14.40 10.47 -3.45
CA ARG A 117 13.11 10.65 -4.15
C ARG A 117 12.34 9.34 -4.37
N ALA A 118 13.03 8.24 -4.65
CA ALA A 118 12.43 6.95 -4.98
C ALA A 118 12.04 6.13 -3.75
N TYR A 119 12.86 6.15 -2.69
CA TYR A 119 12.64 5.35 -1.50
C TYR A 119 12.26 6.20 -0.29
N PHE A 120 13.14 7.08 0.19
CA PHE A 120 12.95 7.76 1.48
C PHE A 120 11.74 8.69 1.51
N TYR A 121 11.53 9.45 0.43
CA TYR A 121 10.39 10.34 0.28
C TYR A 121 9.06 9.60 0.40
N HIS A 122 8.98 8.35 -0.07
CA HIS A 122 7.76 7.54 0.01
C HIS A 122 7.50 6.95 1.40
N PHE A 123 8.52 6.85 2.27
CA PHE A 123 8.34 6.45 3.66
C PHE A 123 7.87 7.61 4.56
N ILE A 124 8.24 8.84 4.20
CA ILE A 124 7.95 10.03 5.00
C ILE A 124 6.61 10.66 4.57
N ARG A 125 6.29 10.60 3.27
CA ARG A 125 5.09 11.21 2.72
C ARG A 125 3.83 10.52 3.23
N VAL A 126 2.94 11.32 3.81
CA VAL A 126 1.58 10.90 4.19
C VAL A 126 0.60 11.68 3.34
N ASP A 127 -0.05 10.98 2.43
CA ASP A 127 -1.04 11.57 1.53
C ASP A 127 -2.43 11.44 2.15
N LEU A 128 -2.92 12.51 2.78
CA LEU A 128 -4.20 12.50 3.48
C LEU A 128 -5.39 12.79 2.54
N TRP A 129 -5.25 13.72 1.62
CA TRP A 129 -6.37 14.45 0.99
C TRP A 129 -7.25 13.63 0.02
N HIS A 130 -6.81 12.45 -0.41
CA HIS A 130 -7.54 11.50 -1.26
C HIS A 130 -7.55 10.06 -0.69
N ASN A 131 -7.34 9.91 0.62
CA ASN A 131 -7.19 8.60 1.24
C ASN A 131 -8.56 8.13 1.73
N PHE A 132 -9.03 7.00 1.20
CA PHE A 132 -10.32 6.41 1.57
C PHE A 132 -10.27 5.58 2.85
N SER A 133 -9.11 5.49 3.52
CA SER A 133 -9.00 4.73 4.77
C SER A 133 -9.93 5.31 5.85
N PRO A 134 -10.53 4.47 6.71
CA PRO A 134 -11.40 4.92 7.81
C PRO A 134 -10.74 5.95 8.75
N HIS A 135 -9.41 5.99 8.77
CA HIS A 135 -8.61 6.86 9.61
C HIS A 135 -8.37 8.25 9.02
N PHE A 136 -8.80 8.51 7.78
CA PHE A 136 -8.60 9.80 7.10
C PHE A 136 -9.16 10.98 7.91
N TYR A 137 -10.45 10.92 8.27
CA TYR A 137 -11.15 12.03 8.91
C TYR A 137 -10.57 12.39 10.30
N PRO A 138 -10.28 11.42 11.19
CA PRO A 138 -9.57 11.72 12.43
C PRO A 138 -8.22 12.41 12.24
N ILE A 139 -7.37 11.97 11.30
CA ILE A 139 -6.05 12.59 11.09
C ILE A 139 -6.20 14.00 10.55
N TYR A 140 -7.11 14.20 9.61
CA TYR A 140 -7.39 15.52 9.05
C TYR A 140 -7.80 16.52 10.13
N LEU A 141 -8.67 16.11 11.06
CA LEU A 141 -9.05 16.93 12.20
C LEU A 141 -7.87 17.22 13.15
N PHE A 142 -7.06 16.21 13.48
CA PHE A 142 -5.87 16.42 14.32
C PHE A 142 -4.89 17.40 13.70
N GLU A 143 -4.62 17.30 12.40
CA GLU A 143 -3.73 18.25 11.71
C GLU A 143 -4.31 19.66 11.64
N GLY A 144 -5.61 19.80 11.39
CA GLY A 144 -6.27 21.11 11.41
C GLY A 144 -6.13 21.81 12.77
N VAL A 145 -6.37 21.08 13.86
CA VAL A 145 -6.24 21.58 15.23
C VAL A 145 -4.79 21.93 15.57
N LEU A 146 -3.83 21.07 15.22
CA LEU A 146 -2.40 21.34 15.45
C LEU A 146 -1.89 22.54 14.62
N ALA A 147 -2.36 22.69 13.38
CA ALA A 147 -1.95 23.76 12.48
C ALA A 147 -2.51 25.13 12.88
N LEU A 148 -3.67 25.16 13.53
CA LEU A 148 -4.26 26.40 14.01
C LEU A 148 -3.41 27.03 15.14
N ASN A 149 -2.63 26.24 15.89
CA ASN A 149 -1.77 26.67 17.03
C ASN A 149 -2.44 27.67 18.01
N ASP A 150 -3.76 27.85 17.89
CA ASP A 150 -4.53 28.81 18.66
C ASP A 150 -4.83 28.14 19.97
N THR A 151 -4.25 28.69 21.04
CA THR A 151 -4.35 28.18 22.41
C THR A 151 -5.75 28.31 23.00
N LEU A 152 -6.71 28.82 22.23
CA LEU A 152 -8.07 29.11 22.65
C LEU A 152 -9.05 28.21 21.90
N TYR A 153 -9.36 27.07 22.52
CA TYR A 153 -10.58 26.33 22.21
C TYR A 153 -11.78 27.27 22.42
N ASP A 154 -12.36 27.77 21.34
CA ASP A 154 -13.56 28.59 21.41
C ASP A 154 -14.78 27.68 21.63
N SER A 155 -15.23 27.66 22.89
CA SER A 155 -16.37 26.86 23.34
C SER A 155 -17.69 27.25 22.67
N SER A 156 -17.77 28.41 21.99
CA SER A 156 -18.95 28.86 21.26
C SER A 156 -19.17 28.13 19.93
N LEU A 157 -18.14 27.51 19.36
CA LEU A 157 -18.21 26.77 18.09
C LEU A 157 -18.92 25.40 18.20
N PHE A 158 -19.03 24.84 19.41
CA PHE A 158 -19.70 23.55 19.66
C PHE A 158 -20.76 23.67 20.77
N PRO A 159 -21.90 24.33 20.48
CA PRO A 159 -22.95 24.64 21.46
C PRO A 159 -23.68 23.40 22.06
N TYR A 160 -23.40 22.19 21.56
CA TYR A 160 -24.01 20.94 22.00
C TYR A 160 -23.00 19.93 22.56
N ASN A 161 -21.91 20.38 23.19
CA ASN A 161 -20.95 19.48 23.82
C ASN A 161 -21.44 19.07 25.23
N HIS A 162 -21.93 17.83 25.36
CA HIS A 162 -22.22 17.20 26.66
C HIS A 162 -20.96 16.76 27.42
N PHE A 163 -19.78 16.99 26.86
CA PHE A 163 -18.52 16.64 27.50
C PHE A 163 -18.09 17.72 28.50
N PRO A 164 -17.54 17.33 29.66
CA PRO A 164 -17.06 18.30 30.63
C PRO A 164 -15.86 19.09 30.06
N VAL A 165 -15.84 20.40 30.30
CA VAL A 165 -14.86 21.35 29.75
C VAL A 165 -13.41 20.95 30.07
N TRP A 166 -13.15 20.48 31.30
CA TRP A 166 -11.83 20.03 31.72
C TRP A 166 -11.29 18.84 30.89
N LEU A 167 -12.18 17.98 30.38
CA LEU A 167 -11.79 16.85 29.54
C LEU A 167 -11.39 17.33 28.14
N LEU A 168 -12.13 18.29 27.60
CA LEU A 168 -11.82 18.93 26.33
C LEU A 168 -10.48 19.66 26.43
N GLU A 169 -10.25 20.45 27.47
CA GLU A 169 -8.97 21.16 27.70
C GLU A 169 -7.78 20.19 27.86
N ALA A 170 -7.96 19.09 28.59
CA ALA A 170 -6.93 18.07 28.74
C ALA A 170 -6.63 17.33 27.42
N PHE A 171 -7.67 17.07 26.61
CA PHE A 171 -7.55 16.41 25.31
C PHE A 171 -6.90 17.31 24.26
N PHE A 172 -7.29 18.59 24.20
CA PHE A 172 -6.79 19.59 23.25
C PHE A 172 -5.43 20.18 23.62
N TRP A 173 -4.83 19.74 24.73
CA TRP A 173 -3.50 20.17 25.12
C TRP A 173 -2.44 19.75 24.07
N PRO A 174 -1.57 20.66 23.58
CA PRO A 174 -0.73 20.42 22.40
C PRO A 174 0.23 19.23 22.57
N VAL A 175 0.80 19.04 23.76
CA VAL A 175 1.69 17.90 24.06
C VAL A 175 0.93 16.58 24.04
N THR A 176 -0.29 16.55 24.58
CA THR A 176 -1.15 15.35 24.61
C THR A 176 -1.59 15.00 23.19
N LEU A 177 -1.99 15.99 22.41
CA LEU A 177 -2.44 15.86 21.03
C LEU A 177 -1.31 15.37 20.11
N GLN A 178 -0.09 15.89 20.27
CA GLN A 178 1.08 15.46 19.51
C GLN A 178 1.47 14.01 19.81
N ARG A 179 1.39 13.59 21.08
CA ARG A 179 1.60 12.20 21.49
C ARG A 179 0.52 11.30 20.90
N LEU A 180 -0.75 11.68 21.02
CA LEU A 180 -1.87 10.93 20.48
C LEU A 180 -1.79 10.80 18.95
N TYR A 181 -1.45 11.88 18.25
CA TYR A 181 -1.22 11.88 16.80
C TYR A 181 -0.10 10.93 16.39
N THR A 182 1.02 10.92 17.12
CA THR A 182 2.15 10.02 16.86
C THR A 182 1.75 8.56 17.10
N LEU A 183 1.05 8.28 18.20
CA LEU A 183 0.50 6.96 18.51
C LEU A 183 -0.49 6.50 17.44
N PHE A 184 -1.42 7.36 17.03
CA PHE A 184 -2.40 7.08 15.99
C PHE A 184 -1.72 6.78 14.65
N LYS A 185 -0.69 7.56 14.29
CA LYS A 185 0.12 7.31 13.08
C LYS A 185 0.76 5.92 13.07
N VAL A 186 1.32 5.46 14.19
CA VAL A 186 1.91 4.12 14.29
C VAL A 186 0.81 3.06 14.26
N PHE A 187 -0.27 3.28 15.00
CA PHE A 187 -1.38 2.33 15.13
C PHE A 187 -2.08 2.07 13.80
N ILE A 188 -2.19 3.04 12.90
CA ILE A 188 -2.81 2.85 11.56
C ILE A 188 -2.12 1.78 10.72
N VAL A 189 -0.81 1.58 10.87
CA VAL A 189 -0.08 0.56 10.08
C VAL A 189 -0.42 -0.85 10.56
N VAL A 190 -0.75 -1.01 11.85
CA VAL A 190 -0.93 -2.31 12.51
C VAL A 190 -2.12 -3.11 11.93
N PRO A 191 -3.35 -2.56 11.79
CA PRO A 191 -4.47 -3.28 11.18
C PRO A 191 -4.15 -3.77 9.77
N SER A 192 -3.48 -2.95 8.95
CA SER A 192 -3.13 -3.33 7.59
C SER A 192 -2.15 -4.50 7.55
N ALA A 193 -1.11 -4.49 8.41
CA ALA A 193 -0.14 -5.57 8.50
C ALA A 193 -0.77 -6.87 9.04
N LEU A 194 -1.62 -6.77 10.06
CA LEU A 194 -2.36 -7.91 10.62
C LEU A 194 -3.33 -8.52 9.61
N LEU A 195 -4.04 -7.70 8.83
CA LEU A 195 -4.95 -8.19 7.79
C LEU A 195 -4.20 -8.84 6.64
N VAL A 196 -3.12 -8.22 6.15
CA VAL A 196 -2.31 -8.80 5.06
C VAL A 196 -1.75 -10.16 5.49
N THR A 197 -1.17 -10.26 6.67
CA THR A 197 -0.64 -11.53 7.20
C THR A 197 -1.77 -12.54 7.43
N GLY A 198 -2.85 -12.18 8.11
CA GLY A 198 -3.99 -13.05 8.37
C GLY A 198 -4.66 -13.60 7.11
N LEU A 199 -4.87 -12.75 6.09
CA LEU A 199 -5.42 -13.15 4.79
C LEU A 199 -4.45 -14.05 4.01
N SER A 200 -3.15 -13.81 4.12
CA SER A 200 -2.12 -14.69 3.55
C SER A 200 -2.26 -16.11 4.10
N PHE A 201 -2.33 -16.25 5.42
CA PHE A 201 -2.53 -17.56 6.08
C PHE A 201 -3.90 -18.17 5.80
N ARG A 202 -4.95 -17.37 5.59
CA ARG A 202 -6.29 -17.87 5.32
C ARG A 202 -6.46 -18.39 3.89
N PHE A 203 -5.81 -17.75 2.91
CA PHE A 203 -6.06 -17.97 1.48
C PHE A 203 -4.85 -18.47 0.69
N TRP A 204 -3.72 -18.81 1.30
CA TRP A 204 -2.50 -19.27 0.59
C TRP A 204 -2.75 -20.41 -0.42
N ARG A 205 -3.75 -21.27 -0.18
CA ARG A 205 -4.13 -22.37 -1.10
C ARG A 205 -4.75 -21.90 -2.43
N THR A 206 -5.24 -20.66 -2.50
CA THR A 206 -5.84 -20.06 -3.70
C THR A 206 -5.03 -18.82 -4.11
N PRO A 207 -3.92 -19.00 -4.85
CA PRO A 207 -2.90 -17.97 -5.01
C PRO A 207 -3.40 -16.64 -5.58
N SER A 208 -4.17 -16.68 -6.67
CA SER A 208 -4.73 -15.46 -7.27
C SER A 208 -5.69 -14.72 -6.33
N PHE A 209 -6.46 -15.45 -5.52
CA PHE A 209 -7.38 -14.84 -4.56
C PHE A 209 -6.65 -14.29 -3.34
N ALA A 210 -5.59 -14.96 -2.86
CA ALA A 210 -4.76 -14.45 -1.78
C ALA A 210 -4.09 -13.13 -2.15
N TRP A 211 -3.54 -13.03 -3.36
CA TRP A 211 -2.92 -11.79 -3.86
C TRP A 211 -3.98 -10.69 -4.02
N PHE A 212 -5.17 -11.01 -4.53
CA PHE A 212 -6.30 -10.07 -4.56
C PHE A 212 -6.69 -9.58 -3.16
N ALA A 213 -6.94 -10.49 -2.21
CA ALA A 213 -7.44 -10.15 -0.89
C ALA A 213 -6.42 -9.34 -0.08
N THR A 214 -5.14 -9.70 -0.16
CA THR A 214 -4.06 -8.92 0.48
C THR A 214 -3.92 -7.53 -0.10
N THR A 215 -4.03 -7.40 -1.43
CA THR A 215 -4.02 -6.10 -2.10
C THR A 215 -5.21 -5.24 -1.67
N PHE A 216 -6.42 -5.81 -1.66
CA PHE A 216 -7.64 -5.13 -1.25
C PHE A 216 -7.56 -4.65 0.20
N ALA A 217 -7.13 -5.52 1.12
CA ALA A 217 -6.97 -5.17 2.53
C ALA A 217 -5.88 -4.10 2.74
N PHE A 218 -4.76 -4.19 2.03
CA PHE A 218 -3.72 -3.18 2.08
C PHE A 218 -4.25 -1.82 1.61
N VAL A 219 -4.94 -1.74 0.47
CA VAL A 219 -5.49 -0.47 -0.02
C VAL A 219 -6.60 0.07 0.87
N ALA A 220 -7.46 -0.78 1.43
CA ALA A 220 -8.55 -0.35 2.30
C ALA A 220 -8.07 0.29 3.62
N PHE A 221 -6.91 -0.14 4.14
CA PHE A 221 -6.41 0.28 5.44
C PHE A 221 -5.11 1.09 5.40
N ASN A 222 -4.40 1.17 4.27
CA ASN A 222 -3.15 1.92 4.17
C ASN A 222 -3.36 3.39 3.77
N LYS A 223 -2.38 4.22 4.16
CA LYS A 223 -2.37 5.68 4.06
C LYS A 223 -2.28 6.27 2.64
N THR A 224 -2.37 5.46 1.59
CA THR A 224 -1.97 5.86 0.23
C THR A 224 -3.13 5.90 -0.75
N HIS A 225 -3.15 6.92 -1.61
CA HIS A 225 -4.10 7.09 -2.72
C HIS A 225 -3.86 6.06 -3.83
N LEU A 226 -4.28 4.82 -3.64
CA LEU A 226 -4.14 3.76 -4.65
C LEU A 226 -5.46 3.03 -4.95
N CYS A 227 -6.62 3.69 -4.80
CA CYS A 227 -7.90 2.98 -4.87
C CYS A 227 -8.36 2.63 -6.30
N ALA A 228 -8.15 3.51 -7.29
CA ALA A 228 -8.72 3.32 -8.63
C ALA A 228 -7.97 2.28 -9.49
N GLU A 229 -6.64 2.33 -9.54
CA GLU A 229 -5.86 1.49 -10.48
C GLU A 229 -5.50 0.12 -9.92
N ILE A 230 -5.35 0.01 -8.61
CA ILE A 230 -5.25 -1.29 -7.96
C ILE A 230 -6.56 -2.08 -8.12
N MET A 231 -7.72 -1.42 -8.21
CA MET A 231 -8.98 -2.11 -8.52
C MET A 231 -8.90 -2.86 -9.85
N THR A 232 -8.22 -2.30 -10.86
CA THR A 232 -7.99 -2.95 -12.16
C THR A 232 -7.07 -4.16 -12.04
N ILE A 233 -6.00 -4.08 -11.24
CA ILE A 233 -5.13 -5.23 -10.93
C ILE A 233 -5.95 -6.32 -10.22
N CYS A 234 -6.76 -5.93 -9.25
CA CYS A 234 -7.67 -6.80 -8.51
C CYS A 234 -8.69 -7.49 -9.44
N LEU A 235 -9.32 -6.76 -10.36
CA LEU A 235 -10.24 -7.28 -11.39
C LEU A 235 -9.52 -8.26 -12.33
N SER A 236 -8.29 -7.95 -12.75
CA SER A 236 -7.50 -8.84 -13.61
C SER A 236 -7.14 -10.16 -12.91
N MET A 237 -6.84 -10.12 -11.60
CA MET A 237 -6.57 -11.32 -10.80
C MET A 237 -7.82 -12.16 -10.57
N ALA A 238 -8.98 -11.52 -10.39
CA ALA A 238 -10.28 -12.20 -10.35
C ALA A 238 -10.59 -12.90 -11.68
N HIS A 239 -10.32 -12.24 -12.81
CA HIS A 239 -10.50 -12.82 -14.15
C HIS A 239 -9.56 -14.01 -14.41
N CYS A 240 -8.31 -13.93 -13.94
CA CYS A 240 -7.35 -15.04 -14.02
C CYS A 240 -7.85 -16.30 -13.29
N ARG A 241 -8.49 -16.14 -12.13
CA ARG A 241 -9.12 -17.24 -11.38
C ARG A 241 -10.29 -17.87 -12.16
N LEU A 242 -11.14 -17.04 -12.79
CA LEU A 242 -12.25 -17.52 -13.59
C LEU A 242 -11.76 -18.40 -14.75
N HIS A 243 -10.73 -17.94 -15.47
CA HIS A 243 -10.14 -18.71 -16.56
C HIS A 243 -9.50 -20.03 -16.11
N HIS A 244 -8.84 -20.05 -14.94
CA HIS A 244 -8.27 -21.28 -14.39
C HIS A 244 -9.34 -22.29 -13.95
N LEU A 245 -10.45 -21.81 -13.38
CA LEU A 245 -11.61 -22.63 -13.02
C LEU A 245 -12.31 -23.20 -14.26
N VAL A 246 -12.50 -22.38 -15.30
CA VAL A 246 -13.08 -22.82 -16.58
C VAL A 246 -12.22 -23.89 -17.24
N LYS A 247 -10.89 -23.74 -17.25
CA LYS A 247 -9.98 -24.78 -17.77
C LYS A 247 -10.04 -26.08 -16.99
N GLN A 248 -10.13 -26.04 -15.66
CA GLN A 248 -10.30 -27.24 -14.85
C GLN A 248 -11.64 -27.92 -15.11
N PHE A 249 -12.72 -27.14 -15.29
CA PHE A 249 -14.04 -27.67 -15.60
C PHE A 249 -14.08 -28.36 -16.98
N TYR A 250 -13.48 -27.74 -18.00
CA TYR A 250 -13.37 -28.32 -19.34
C TYR A 250 -12.55 -29.63 -19.36
N MET A 251 -11.46 -29.71 -18.59
CA MET A 251 -10.65 -30.91 -18.48
C MET A 251 -11.32 -32.05 -17.69
N GLN A 252 -12.39 -31.77 -16.93
CA GLN A 252 -13.20 -32.79 -16.26
C GLN A 252 -14.39 -33.29 -17.10
N LEU A 253 -14.73 -32.57 -18.18
CA LEU A 253 -15.83 -32.89 -19.11
C LEU A 253 -15.36 -33.62 -20.38
N SER A 254 -14.05 -33.77 -20.57
CA SER A 254 -13.41 -34.56 -21.65
C SER A 254 -12.86 -35.86 -21.10
#